data_AF-A0A2I0N819-F1
#
_entry.id   AF-A0A2I0N819-F1
#
_cell.length_a   1.000
_cell.length_b   1.000
_cell.length_c   1.000
_cell.angle_alpha   90.00
_cell.angle_beta   90.00
_cell.angle_gamma   90.00
#
_symmetry.space_group_name_H-M   'P 1'
#
loop_
_entity.id
_entity.type
_entity.pdbx_description
1 polymer ?
#
loop_
_entity_poly.entity_id
_entity_poly.type
_entity_poly.pdbx_seq_one_letter_code
_entity_poly.pdbx_strand_id
1 'polypeptide(L)'
;MKKTIAAALALAFLTIAFSGCLMFPFKKEVGANTIVPEPESLEIKDFDSLAGDLLLPEDAYEAVPLFAPLFKNHGTRVAIGKAPEGMDFGEAEYSQTSLFSSMLALAHYGKGGGNGTVRAVVVDSYENTLRAGTLAWLLDAPILVYGKSTDEALWRLGAHKPENVMLIGGFREDQYSSGAGSAPVFRTGEEILNETLSVAAEKGVGLSYISVVNPCDEDEMESYYKDNMKSPFTPHLSCFGSMFAALRDGVTITVEPVPETIDKTIHAAADSMSAAGMTPTHLLMLGDSISLPFVYYWVPGYDGGNDPGVPLYGSVGQVPTDNVYGDLEELSPEYNQSEVDGTPIPETLLTVELANGRVIARDLGCLTDYFYRMACYNERLAATSGPAEPQPLMGEEWNNNAFAYHATRAEFGAPEEVEGWMMLLQEGKFNAEEGSAYGHLGAEGIGVAGGYLAEKFAAANFIIAGADHGCPEGNSVSISELLPMPPNINFQISCMTGQIDNHNDEWEVTKDASYTYAMLENGVATYIAAMRSTFGTTPPSLPNEEAHSGSSGEFSYFFFEELIGGDCTVGQALANAKARLTVDIPSDETVGHGNENVATVIKLEYELYGDPAFNPYEPCNEGTNYGS
;
A
#
# COMPACT_ATOMS: atom_id res chain seq x y z
N MET A 1 25.44 9.50 43.57
CA MET A 1 24.01 9.86 43.77
C MET A 1 23.19 9.70 42.50
N LYS A 2 23.51 10.37 41.38
CA LYS A 2 22.72 10.24 40.12
C LYS A 2 22.63 8.80 39.57
N LYS A 3 23.73 8.03 39.58
CA LYS A 3 23.72 6.62 39.11
C LYS A 3 22.88 5.67 39.97
N THR A 4 22.76 5.96 41.27
CA THR A 4 22.02 5.12 42.22
C THR A 4 20.50 5.33 42.11
N ILE A 5 20.09 6.57 41.78
CA ILE A 5 18.68 6.92 41.55
C ILE A 5 18.18 6.35 40.22
N ALA A 6 19.00 6.40 39.16
CA ALA A 6 18.65 5.81 37.87
C ALA A 6 18.47 4.28 37.96
N ALA A 7 19.34 3.58 38.69
CA ALA A 7 19.20 2.14 38.91
C ALA A 7 17.95 1.79 39.73
N ALA A 8 17.60 2.59 40.74
CA ALA A 8 16.39 2.37 41.54
C ALA A 8 15.10 2.63 40.75
N LEU A 9 15.10 3.63 39.85
CA LEU A 9 13.97 3.90 38.96
C LEU A 9 13.81 2.81 37.89
N ALA A 10 14.91 2.32 37.31
CA ALA A 10 14.87 1.19 36.38
C ALA A 10 14.37 -0.10 37.07
N LEU A 11 14.79 -0.35 38.31
CA LEU A 11 14.30 -1.49 39.08
C LEU A 11 12.82 -1.33 39.44
N ALA A 12 12.37 -0.12 39.80
CA ALA A 12 10.96 0.15 40.07
C ALA A 12 10.09 0.01 38.81
N PHE A 13 10.56 0.45 37.65
CA PHE A 13 9.89 0.23 36.36
C PHE A 13 9.81 -1.24 36.00
N LEU A 14 10.89 -2.01 36.19
CA LEU A 14 10.86 -3.47 36.02
C LEU A 14 9.89 -4.14 37.01
N THR A 15 9.84 -3.67 38.26
CA THR A 15 8.94 -4.27 39.25
C THR A 15 7.47 -3.95 38.95
N ILE A 16 7.18 -2.75 38.43
CA ILE A 16 5.81 -2.37 38.03
C ILE A 16 5.39 -3.11 36.75
N ALA A 17 6.27 -3.20 35.75
CA ALA A 17 6.05 -3.94 34.51
C ALA A 17 5.83 -5.45 34.75
N PHE A 18 6.52 -6.06 35.73
CA PHE A 18 6.33 -7.47 36.08
C PHE A 18 5.27 -7.74 37.15
N SER A 19 4.86 -6.74 37.95
CA SER A 19 3.84 -6.93 38.99
C SER A 19 2.43 -7.15 38.41
N GLY A 20 2.18 -6.73 37.17
CA GLY A 20 0.96 -7.05 36.43
C GLY A 20 0.83 -8.53 36.04
N CYS A 21 1.93 -9.30 36.09
CA CYS A 21 1.98 -10.69 35.61
C CYS A 21 1.99 -11.77 36.73
N LEU A 22 1.86 -11.41 38.02
CA LEU A 22 2.17 -12.33 39.12
C LEU A 22 1.03 -12.65 40.10
N MET A 23 -0.23 -12.33 39.79
CA MET A 23 -1.37 -12.84 40.56
C MET A 23 -2.32 -13.65 39.68
N PHE A 24 -2.09 -14.95 39.60
CA PHE A 24 -3.05 -15.90 39.04
C PHE A 24 -3.75 -16.66 40.18
N PRO A 25 -5.09 -16.67 40.24
CA PRO A 25 -5.83 -17.50 41.19
C PRO A 25 -5.65 -18.99 40.87
N PHE A 26 -5.75 -19.82 41.90
CA PHE A 26 -5.68 -21.28 41.80
C PHE A 26 -6.68 -21.81 40.77
N LYS A 27 -6.22 -22.69 39.86
CA LYS A 27 -7.05 -23.41 38.87
C LYS A 27 -8.22 -24.10 39.60
N LYS A 28 -9.44 -23.57 39.42
CA LYS A 28 -10.69 -24.27 39.73
C LYS A 28 -10.76 -25.51 38.85
N GLU A 29 -11.21 -26.65 39.37
CA GLU A 29 -11.40 -27.87 38.55
C GLU A 29 -12.46 -27.58 37.48
N VAL A 30 -12.01 -27.22 36.29
CA VAL A 30 -12.85 -27.10 35.10
C VAL A 30 -13.15 -28.51 34.58
N GLY A 31 -14.34 -28.74 34.02
CA GLY A 31 -14.69 -30.06 33.45
C GLY A 31 -13.59 -30.57 32.50
N ALA A 32 -13.44 -31.90 32.39
CA ALA A 32 -12.27 -32.53 31.76
C ALA A 32 -11.94 -32.04 30.33
N ASN A 33 -12.92 -31.45 29.62
CA ASN A 33 -12.81 -30.98 28.23
C ASN A 33 -12.96 -29.45 28.08
N THR A 34 -12.84 -28.68 29.15
CA THR A 34 -13.07 -27.24 29.15
C THR A 34 -11.78 -26.51 29.54
N ILE A 35 -11.32 -25.59 28.69
CA ILE A 35 -10.09 -24.81 28.87
C ILE A 35 -10.33 -23.38 29.36
N VAL A 36 -11.53 -22.86 29.12
CA VAL A 36 -11.95 -21.53 29.60
C VAL A 36 -12.91 -21.73 30.78
N PRO A 37 -12.55 -21.34 32.00
CA PRO A 37 -13.44 -21.49 33.14
C PRO A 37 -14.65 -20.57 33.02
N GLU A 38 -15.78 -20.97 33.62
CA GLU A 38 -16.92 -20.07 33.77
C GLU A 38 -16.49 -18.84 34.58
N PRO A 39 -16.66 -17.63 34.02
CA PRO A 39 -16.18 -16.40 34.63
C PRO A 39 -17.00 -16.02 35.86
N GLU A 40 -16.33 -15.53 36.91
CA GLU A 40 -16.95 -15.36 38.24
C GLU A 40 -17.60 -13.98 38.48
N SER A 41 -17.25 -12.94 37.70
CA SER A 41 -17.73 -11.57 38.00
C SER A 41 -17.59 -10.49 36.92
N LEU A 42 -16.89 -10.74 35.81
CA LEU A 42 -16.72 -9.72 34.78
C LEU A 42 -17.94 -9.72 33.85
N GLU A 43 -18.68 -8.62 33.76
CA GLU A 43 -19.80 -8.54 32.84
C GLU A 43 -19.44 -7.57 31.71
N ILE A 44 -19.12 -8.12 30.52
CA ILE A 44 -19.01 -7.30 29.32
C ILE A 44 -20.42 -6.81 28.97
N LYS A 45 -20.58 -5.50 28.88
CA LYS A 45 -21.85 -4.80 28.63
C LYS A 45 -21.75 -3.92 27.39
N ASP A 46 -22.90 -3.45 26.93
CA ASP A 46 -23.04 -2.39 25.92
C ASP A 46 -22.38 -2.68 24.56
N PHE A 47 -22.05 -3.95 24.29
CA PHE A 47 -21.45 -4.38 23.03
C PHE A 47 -22.42 -4.29 21.84
N ASP A 48 -23.73 -4.21 22.08
CA ASP A 48 -24.73 -4.02 21.01
C ASP A 48 -24.53 -2.70 20.25
N SER A 49 -23.89 -1.69 20.86
CA SER A 49 -23.52 -0.44 20.19
C SER A 49 -22.46 -0.62 19.11
N LEU A 50 -21.70 -1.72 19.15
CA LEU A 50 -20.67 -2.05 18.16
C LEU A 50 -21.21 -2.87 16.99
N ALA A 51 -22.55 -3.03 16.91
CA ALA A 51 -23.20 -3.71 15.79
C ALA A 51 -23.41 -2.73 14.63
N GLY A 52 -22.59 -2.85 13.59
CA GLY A 52 -22.65 -2.03 12.38
C GLY A 52 -21.30 -1.40 12.05
N ASP A 53 -21.32 -0.45 11.12
CA ASP A 53 -20.13 0.26 10.67
C ASP A 53 -19.65 1.27 11.72
N LEU A 54 -18.36 1.25 12.06
CA LEU A 54 -17.82 1.99 13.20
C LEU A 54 -16.77 3.02 12.82
N LEU A 55 -16.89 4.22 13.37
CA LEU A 55 -15.87 5.26 13.34
C LEU A 55 -15.08 5.24 14.65
N LEU A 56 -13.77 5.03 14.53
CA LEU A 56 -12.82 4.99 15.63
C LEU A 56 -12.02 6.29 15.72
N PRO A 57 -11.60 6.71 16.92
CA PRO A 57 -10.59 7.75 17.06
C PRO A 57 -9.20 7.25 16.58
N GLU A 58 -8.30 8.17 16.20
CA GLU A 58 -6.99 7.80 15.63
C GLU A 58 -6.10 6.97 16.58
N ASP A 59 -6.23 7.16 17.89
CA ASP A 59 -5.51 6.40 18.91
C ASP A 59 -6.01 4.95 19.07
N ALA A 60 -7.06 4.57 18.33
CA ALA A 60 -7.61 3.22 18.29
C ALA A 60 -7.10 2.38 17.10
N TYR A 61 -5.96 2.73 16.50
CA TYR A 61 -5.38 2.02 15.35
C TYR A 61 -5.23 0.51 15.59
N GLU A 62 -4.91 0.08 16.81
CA GLU A 62 -4.79 -1.35 17.17
C GLU A 62 -6.09 -2.15 16.98
N ALA A 63 -7.25 -1.47 16.94
CA ALA A 63 -8.53 -2.11 16.74
C ALA A 63 -8.87 -2.35 15.26
N VAL A 64 -8.26 -1.63 14.32
CA VAL A 64 -8.58 -1.73 12.89
C VAL A 64 -8.37 -3.15 12.35
N PRO A 65 -7.25 -3.87 12.64
CA PRO A 65 -7.05 -5.23 12.14
C PRO A 65 -8.10 -6.25 12.63
N LEU A 66 -8.79 -5.97 13.75
CA LEU A 66 -9.87 -6.81 14.27
C LEU A 66 -11.07 -6.89 13.30
N PHE A 67 -11.20 -5.89 12.42
CA PHE A 67 -12.28 -5.83 11.44
C PHE A 67 -11.98 -6.60 10.17
N ALA A 68 -10.77 -7.12 9.93
CA ALA A 68 -10.48 -7.92 8.74
C ALA A 68 -11.49 -9.09 8.53
N PRO A 69 -11.78 -9.95 9.53
CA PRO A 69 -12.83 -10.97 9.41
C PRO A 69 -14.24 -10.38 9.28
N LEU A 70 -14.52 -9.27 9.96
CA LEU A 70 -15.85 -8.64 9.96
C LEU A 70 -16.18 -8.00 8.61
N PHE A 71 -15.20 -7.33 8.01
CA PHE A 71 -15.29 -6.73 6.68
C PHE A 71 -15.55 -7.81 5.64
N LYS A 72 -14.74 -8.88 5.63
CA LYS A 72 -14.84 -9.93 4.61
C LYS A 72 -16.09 -10.80 4.74
N ASN A 73 -16.47 -11.19 5.97
CA ASN A 73 -17.54 -12.19 6.17
C ASN A 73 -18.88 -11.58 6.56
N HIS A 74 -18.87 -10.39 7.19
CA HIS A 74 -20.09 -9.76 7.72
C HIS A 74 -20.42 -8.43 7.01
N GLY A 75 -19.54 -7.93 6.15
CA GLY A 75 -19.72 -6.63 5.48
C GLY A 75 -19.62 -5.43 6.42
N THR A 76 -19.13 -5.63 7.65
CA THR A 76 -18.99 -4.59 8.66
C THR A 76 -17.75 -3.74 8.37
N ARG A 77 -17.94 -2.43 8.30
CA ARG A 77 -16.89 -1.46 7.94
C ARG A 77 -16.31 -0.80 9.20
N VAL A 78 -15.04 -0.41 9.11
CA VAL A 78 -14.36 0.43 10.11
C VAL A 78 -13.70 1.64 9.44
N ALA A 79 -13.90 2.81 10.02
CA ALA A 79 -13.21 4.05 9.67
C ALA A 79 -12.39 4.51 10.88
N ILE A 80 -11.28 5.21 10.66
CA ILE A 80 -10.46 5.76 11.74
C ILE A 80 -10.11 7.22 11.46
N GLY A 81 -10.23 8.07 12.49
CA GLY A 81 -9.99 9.51 12.41
C GLY A 81 -11.12 10.29 11.73
N LYS A 82 -11.55 9.85 10.54
CA LYS A 82 -12.59 10.50 9.73
C LYS A 82 -13.43 9.45 9.00
N ALA A 83 -14.74 9.69 8.93
CA ALA A 83 -15.64 8.90 8.08
C ALA A 83 -15.48 9.31 6.60
N PRO A 84 -15.38 8.33 5.68
CA PRO A 84 -15.42 8.58 4.25
C PRO A 84 -16.63 9.41 3.82
N GLU A 85 -16.41 10.31 2.87
CA GLU A 85 -17.48 11.14 2.33
C GLU A 85 -18.62 10.28 1.76
N GLY A 86 -19.85 10.59 2.14
CA GLY A 86 -21.06 9.89 1.70
C GLY A 86 -21.32 8.55 2.41
N MET A 87 -20.53 8.17 3.41
CA MET A 87 -20.74 6.95 4.20
C MET A 87 -21.08 7.26 5.65
N ASP A 88 -22.04 6.51 6.21
CA ASP A 88 -22.48 6.66 7.59
C ASP A 88 -21.76 5.66 8.50
N PHE A 89 -21.08 6.17 9.54
CA PHE A 89 -20.41 5.36 10.55
C PHE A 89 -20.86 5.77 11.95
N GLY A 90 -21.13 4.80 12.82
CA GLY A 90 -21.44 5.04 14.23
C GLY A 90 -20.16 5.27 15.04
N GLU A 91 -20.12 6.32 15.86
CA GLU A 91 -18.99 6.54 16.78
C GLU A 91 -18.90 5.40 17.80
N ALA A 92 -17.71 4.83 17.95
CA ALA A 92 -17.45 3.81 18.95
C ALA A 92 -16.56 4.35 20.07
N GLU A 93 -16.93 4.03 21.32
CA GLU A 93 -16.05 4.31 22.46
C GLU A 93 -14.87 3.31 22.45
N TYR A 94 -13.65 3.85 22.43
CA TYR A 94 -12.42 3.08 22.54
C TYR A 94 -11.69 3.41 23.85
N SER A 95 -11.17 2.38 24.51
CA SER A 95 -10.45 2.55 25.79
C SER A 95 -9.29 1.59 25.95
N GLN A 96 -9.51 0.32 25.62
CA GLN A 96 -8.47 -0.71 25.63
C GLN A 96 -8.82 -1.81 24.62
N THR A 97 -7.84 -2.18 23.80
CA THR A 97 -7.92 -3.16 22.70
C THR A 97 -8.49 -4.51 23.14
N SER A 98 -8.08 -5.01 24.31
CA SER A 98 -8.59 -6.29 24.84
C SER A 98 -10.08 -6.25 25.17
N LEU A 99 -10.55 -5.18 25.81
CA LEU A 99 -11.98 -5.00 26.09
C LEU A 99 -12.77 -4.77 24.79
N PHE A 100 -12.25 -3.90 23.92
CA PHE A 100 -12.88 -3.57 22.65
C PHE A 100 -13.03 -4.81 21.75
N SER A 101 -11.97 -5.59 21.55
CA SER A 101 -12.03 -6.85 20.78
C SER A 101 -13.03 -7.85 21.37
N SER A 102 -13.11 -7.94 22.70
CA SER A 102 -14.08 -8.79 23.40
C SER A 102 -15.53 -8.33 23.16
N MET A 103 -15.79 -7.02 23.23
CA MET A 103 -17.11 -6.45 22.93
C MET A 103 -17.47 -6.66 21.46
N LEU A 104 -16.54 -6.37 20.55
CA LEU A 104 -16.73 -6.51 19.11
C LEU A 104 -17.07 -7.96 18.73
N ALA A 105 -16.34 -8.93 19.28
CA ALA A 105 -16.61 -10.35 19.07
C ALA A 105 -18.02 -10.75 19.54
N LEU A 106 -18.46 -10.28 20.71
CA LEU A 106 -19.80 -10.59 21.22
C LEU A 106 -20.91 -9.91 20.39
N ALA A 107 -20.66 -8.72 19.87
CA ALA A 107 -21.62 -7.99 19.05
C ALA A 107 -21.97 -8.73 17.74
N HIS A 108 -20.95 -9.32 17.10
CA HIS A 108 -21.09 -9.95 15.78
C HIS A 108 -21.24 -11.48 15.84
N TYR A 109 -20.56 -12.15 16.76
CA TYR A 109 -20.56 -13.62 16.87
C TYR A 109 -21.41 -14.14 18.05
N GLY A 110 -21.74 -13.31 19.04
CA GLY A 110 -22.47 -13.72 20.24
C GLY A 110 -23.98 -13.86 20.07
N LYS A 111 -24.58 -13.32 19.00
CA LYS A 111 -26.04 -13.28 18.79
C LYS A 111 -26.65 -14.61 18.33
N GLY A 112 -25.82 -15.58 17.94
CA GLY A 112 -26.24 -16.93 17.58
C GLY A 112 -26.48 -17.82 18.81
N GLY A 113 -27.59 -17.62 19.52
CA GLY A 113 -28.03 -18.46 20.65
C GLY A 113 -28.37 -19.93 20.31
N GLY A 114 -27.76 -20.52 19.27
CA GLY A 114 -28.05 -21.87 18.81
C GLY A 114 -26.78 -22.66 18.54
N ASN A 115 -26.43 -23.59 19.44
CA ASN A 115 -25.71 -24.86 19.28
C ASN A 115 -24.47 -24.98 18.35
N GLY A 116 -24.01 -23.93 17.68
CA GLY A 116 -22.81 -23.90 16.86
C GLY A 116 -21.66 -23.40 17.70
N THR A 117 -20.61 -24.21 17.82
CA THR A 117 -19.37 -23.79 18.47
C THR A 117 -18.65 -22.77 17.59
N VAL A 118 -18.51 -21.53 18.08
CA VAL A 118 -17.72 -20.47 17.43
C VAL A 118 -16.25 -20.75 17.69
N ARG A 119 -15.41 -20.71 16.64
CA ARG A 119 -13.95 -20.68 16.78
C ARG A 119 -13.51 -19.27 17.11
N ALA A 120 -12.45 -19.11 17.90
CA ALA A 120 -11.87 -17.80 18.20
C ALA A 120 -10.35 -17.83 18.04
N VAL A 121 -9.79 -16.74 17.54
CA VAL A 121 -8.33 -16.53 17.47
C VAL A 121 -7.96 -15.56 18.58
N VAL A 122 -7.05 -15.98 19.47
CA VAL A 122 -6.58 -15.16 20.59
C VAL A 122 -5.14 -14.76 20.32
N VAL A 123 -4.88 -13.46 20.31
CA VAL A 123 -3.57 -12.86 20.01
C VAL A 123 -3.04 -12.13 21.25
N ASP A 124 -1.73 -12.01 21.39
CA ASP A 124 -1.09 -11.32 22.54
C ASP A 124 -0.54 -9.93 22.23
N SER A 125 -0.51 -9.51 20.96
CA SER A 125 0.08 -8.24 20.51
C SER A 125 -0.62 -7.66 19.27
N TYR A 126 -0.37 -6.38 19.01
CA TYR A 126 -0.79 -5.70 17.78
C TYR A 126 -0.22 -6.36 16.53
N GLU A 127 1.09 -6.65 16.50
CA GLU A 127 1.76 -7.38 15.42
C GLU A 127 1.06 -8.71 15.09
N ASN A 128 0.71 -9.48 16.11
CA ASN A 128 0.02 -10.76 15.92
C ASN A 128 -1.44 -10.58 15.50
N THR A 129 -2.08 -9.46 15.85
CA THR A 129 -3.40 -9.09 15.34
C THR A 129 -3.35 -8.86 13.82
N LEU A 130 -2.32 -8.16 13.34
CA LEU A 130 -2.11 -7.91 11.91
C LEU A 130 -1.95 -9.23 11.12
N ARG A 131 -1.07 -10.12 11.59
CA ARG A 131 -0.83 -11.43 10.94
C ARG A 131 -2.07 -12.34 10.99
N ALA A 132 -2.84 -12.29 12.07
CA ALA A 132 -4.00 -13.16 12.28
C ALA A 132 -5.21 -12.83 11.39
N GLY A 133 -5.27 -11.62 10.81
CA GLY A 133 -6.41 -11.14 10.02
C GLY A 133 -6.88 -12.12 8.94
N THR A 134 -5.93 -12.67 8.18
CA THR A 134 -6.22 -13.61 7.09
C THR A 134 -6.77 -14.93 7.59
N LEU A 135 -6.10 -15.54 8.58
CA LEU A 135 -6.55 -16.77 9.21
C LEU A 135 -7.95 -16.61 9.84
N ALA A 136 -8.20 -15.49 10.50
CA ALA A 136 -9.46 -15.22 11.17
C ALA A 136 -10.63 -15.11 10.19
N TRP A 137 -10.46 -14.40 9.06
CA TRP A 137 -11.54 -14.30 8.06
C TRP A 137 -11.75 -15.65 7.37
N LEU A 138 -10.68 -16.38 7.04
CA LEU A 138 -10.78 -17.72 6.48
C LEU A 138 -11.59 -18.62 7.41
N LEU A 139 -11.37 -18.55 8.72
CA LEU A 139 -12.07 -19.37 9.70
C LEU A 139 -13.48 -18.87 10.07
N ASP A 140 -13.84 -17.66 9.64
CA ASP A 140 -14.98 -16.91 10.16
C ASP A 140 -14.99 -16.85 11.69
N ALA A 141 -13.87 -16.39 12.24
CA ALA A 141 -13.61 -16.32 13.67
C ALA A 141 -13.26 -14.89 14.11
N PRO A 142 -13.73 -14.42 15.28
CA PRO A 142 -13.26 -13.16 15.84
C PRO A 142 -11.80 -13.26 16.28
N ILE A 143 -11.11 -12.13 16.22
CA ILE A 143 -9.80 -11.92 16.86
C ILE A 143 -10.03 -11.30 18.23
N LEU A 144 -9.47 -11.91 19.27
CA LEU A 144 -9.51 -11.45 20.66
C LEU A 144 -8.10 -11.10 21.12
N VAL A 145 -7.90 -9.84 21.53
CA VAL A 145 -6.62 -9.44 22.14
C VAL A 145 -6.63 -9.87 23.61
N TYR A 146 -5.63 -10.66 23.99
CA TYR A 146 -5.56 -11.28 25.31
C TYR A 146 -5.48 -10.24 26.43
N GLY A 147 -6.37 -10.38 27.42
CA GLY A 147 -6.43 -9.51 28.59
C GLY A 147 -7.58 -9.89 29.51
N LYS A 148 -8.05 -8.94 30.33
CA LYS A 148 -8.99 -9.23 31.44
C LYS A 148 -10.37 -9.70 31.00
N SER A 149 -10.79 -9.36 29.77
CA SER A 149 -12.12 -9.68 29.22
C SER A 149 -12.15 -10.91 28.33
N THR A 150 -10.99 -11.45 27.95
CA THR A 150 -10.88 -12.51 26.95
C THR A 150 -11.60 -13.79 27.38
N ASP A 151 -11.41 -14.26 28.60
CA ASP A 151 -12.05 -15.49 29.10
C ASP A 151 -13.58 -15.36 29.15
N GLU A 152 -14.10 -14.18 29.55
CA GLU A 152 -15.54 -13.90 29.53
C GLU A 152 -16.10 -13.97 28.11
N ALA A 153 -15.41 -13.35 27.14
CA ALA A 153 -15.83 -13.36 25.74
C ALA A 153 -15.81 -14.78 25.17
N LEU A 154 -14.70 -15.52 25.35
CA LEU A 154 -14.59 -16.91 24.91
C LEU A 154 -15.70 -17.80 25.49
N TRP A 155 -16.00 -17.64 26.79
CA TRP A 155 -17.08 -18.38 27.44
C TRP A 155 -18.44 -18.07 26.82
N ARG A 156 -18.78 -16.79 26.64
CA ARG A 156 -20.05 -16.36 26.05
C ARG A 156 -20.21 -16.73 24.58
N LEU A 157 -19.11 -16.79 23.83
CA LEU A 157 -19.09 -17.29 22.45
C LEU A 157 -19.24 -18.81 22.36
N GLY A 158 -19.11 -19.54 23.47
CA GLY A 158 -19.07 -21.01 23.49
C GLY A 158 -17.72 -21.60 23.06
N ALA A 159 -16.69 -20.77 22.89
CA ALA A 159 -15.32 -21.13 22.52
C ALA A 159 -14.52 -21.63 23.74
N HIS A 160 -15.08 -22.58 24.50
CA HIS A 160 -14.50 -23.02 25.78
C HIS A 160 -13.75 -24.37 25.70
N LYS A 161 -13.61 -24.95 24.51
CA LYS A 161 -12.88 -26.22 24.27
C LYS A 161 -11.61 -25.99 23.45
N PRO A 162 -10.57 -26.83 23.61
CA PRO A 162 -9.29 -26.71 22.88
C PRO A 162 -9.45 -26.51 21.37
N GLU A 163 -10.32 -27.29 20.73
CA GLU A 163 -10.52 -27.29 19.28
C GLU A 163 -11.21 -26.02 18.73
N ASN A 164 -11.71 -25.15 19.60
CA ASN A 164 -12.40 -23.91 19.23
C ASN A 164 -11.57 -22.65 19.53
N VAL A 165 -10.35 -22.80 20.04
CA VAL A 165 -9.49 -21.67 20.38
C VAL A 165 -8.16 -21.86 19.67
N MET A 166 -7.68 -20.85 18.97
CA MET A 166 -6.33 -20.79 18.42
C MET A 166 -5.55 -19.69 19.13
N LEU A 167 -4.34 -19.97 19.55
CA LEU A 167 -3.48 -19.01 20.26
C LEU A 167 -2.35 -18.56 19.35
N ILE A 168 -2.13 -17.26 19.24
CA ILE A 168 -1.09 -16.68 18.40
C ILE A 168 -0.19 -15.77 19.22
N GLY A 169 1.07 -16.16 19.39
CA GLY A 169 2.11 -15.40 20.09
C GLY A 169 2.73 -16.13 21.28
N GLY A 170 3.18 -15.35 22.26
CA GLY A 170 3.92 -15.75 23.46
C GLY A 170 3.11 -16.48 24.54
N PHE A 171 2.01 -17.17 24.17
CA PHE A 171 1.17 -17.90 25.12
C PHE A 171 1.90 -19.09 25.75
N ARG A 172 1.66 -19.34 27.04
CA ARG A 172 2.18 -20.55 27.69
C ARG A 172 1.40 -21.78 27.23
N GLU A 173 2.07 -22.92 27.09
CA GLU A 173 1.43 -24.18 26.70
C GLU A 173 0.31 -24.61 27.67
N ASP A 174 0.36 -24.16 28.92
CA ASP A 174 -0.62 -24.49 29.96
C ASP A 174 -1.75 -23.46 30.13
N GLN A 175 -1.73 -22.37 29.37
CA GLN A 175 -2.65 -21.22 29.51
C GLN A 175 -4.07 -21.55 29.06
N TYR A 176 -4.23 -22.41 28.06
CA TYR A 176 -5.52 -22.96 27.63
C TYR A 176 -5.39 -24.47 27.36
N SER A 177 -5.02 -25.22 28.40
CA SER A 177 -4.93 -26.67 28.36
C SER A 177 -5.80 -27.34 29.42
N SER A 178 -6.33 -28.50 29.05
CA SER A 178 -7.17 -29.37 29.89
C SER A 178 -6.67 -30.81 29.81
N GLY A 179 -7.24 -31.70 30.63
CA GLY A 179 -6.93 -33.14 30.55
C GLY A 179 -7.29 -33.77 29.19
N ALA A 180 -8.14 -33.13 28.39
CA ALA A 180 -8.55 -33.59 27.07
C ALA A 180 -7.69 -33.07 25.91
N GLY A 181 -6.81 -32.10 26.14
CA GLY A 181 -5.98 -31.49 25.10
C GLY A 181 -5.69 -30.01 25.37
N SER A 182 -4.89 -29.41 24.47
CA SER A 182 -4.52 -28.00 24.47
C SER A 182 -4.96 -27.33 23.17
N ALA A 183 -5.32 -26.06 23.24
CA ALA A 183 -5.50 -25.23 22.05
C ALA A 183 -4.19 -25.21 21.23
N PRO A 184 -4.24 -25.25 19.88
CA PRO A 184 -3.06 -25.03 19.05
C PRO A 184 -2.45 -23.66 19.33
N VAL A 185 -1.12 -23.59 19.31
CA VAL A 185 -0.35 -22.38 19.58
C VAL A 185 0.61 -22.13 18.42
N PHE A 186 0.52 -20.96 17.80
CA PHE A 186 1.39 -20.49 16.73
C PHE A 186 2.22 -19.32 17.28
N ARG A 187 3.53 -19.49 17.37
CA ARG A 187 4.45 -18.58 18.06
C ARG A 187 5.20 -17.65 17.12
N THR A 188 5.37 -18.05 15.87
CA THR A 188 6.15 -17.30 14.88
C THR A 188 5.27 -16.85 13.71
N GLY A 189 5.71 -15.81 12.99
CA GLY A 189 5.06 -15.39 11.75
C GLY A 189 4.94 -16.52 10.72
N GLU A 190 5.97 -17.36 10.60
CA GLU A 190 6.00 -18.54 9.73
C GLU A 190 4.93 -19.58 10.12
N GLU A 191 4.77 -19.87 11.42
CA GLU A 191 3.74 -20.81 11.89
C GLU A 191 2.32 -20.29 11.61
N ILE A 192 2.10 -18.98 11.78
CA ILE A 192 0.80 -18.33 11.47
C ILE A 192 0.53 -18.40 9.97
N LEU A 193 1.53 -18.07 9.14
CA LEU A 193 1.42 -18.12 7.69
C LEU A 193 1.12 -19.55 7.22
N ASN A 194 1.87 -20.54 7.67
CA ASN A 194 1.67 -21.94 7.29
C ASN A 194 0.27 -22.46 7.65
N GLU A 195 -0.25 -22.11 8.82
CA GLU A 195 -1.64 -22.43 9.19
C GLU A 195 -2.64 -21.72 8.28
N THR A 196 -2.42 -20.43 7.99
CA THR A 196 -3.26 -19.64 7.08
C THR A 196 -3.34 -20.30 5.70
N LEU A 197 -2.20 -20.69 5.15
CA LEU A 197 -2.11 -21.35 3.84
C LEU A 197 -2.78 -22.72 3.85
N SER A 198 -2.61 -23.50 4.93
CA SER A 198 -3.28 -24.79 5.10
C SER A 198 -4.81 -24.62 5.10
N VAL A 199 -5.33 -23.67 5.88
CA VAL A 199 -6.78 -23.40 5.96
C VAL A 199 -7.32 -22.87 4.63
N ALA A 200 -6.59 -21.99 3.94
CA ALA A 200 -6.99 -21.51 2.62
C ALA A 200 -7.05 -22.65 1.60
N ALA A 201 -6.05 -23.54 1.57
CA ALA A 201 -6.05 -24.72 0.73
C ALA A 201 -7.23 -25.67 1.02
N GLU A 202 -7.54 -25.90 2.31
CA GLU A 202 -8.71 -26.68 2.72
C GLU A 202 -10.04 -26.07 2.25
N LYS A 203 -10.12 -24.73 2.21
CA LYS A 203 -11.29 -23.97 1.76
C LYS A 203 -11.34 -23.73 0.25
N GLY A 204 -10.28 -24.06 -0.49
CA GLY A 204 -10.16 -23.77 -1.91
C GLY A 204 -10.06 -22.28 -2.22
N VAL A 205 -9.53 -21.48 -1.29
CA VAL A 205 -9.25 -20.06 -1.49
C VAL A 205 -7.81 -19.92 -2.01
N GLY A 206 -7.64 -19.33 -3.19
CA GLY A 206 -6.33 -19.05 -3.77
C GLY A 206 -5.82 -17.70 -3.30
N LEU A 207 -4.87 -17.69 -2.35
CA LEU A 207 -4.27 -16.43 -1.91
C LEU A 207 -3.23 -15.96 -2.92
N SER A 208 -3.27 -14.69 -3.33
CA SER A 208 -2.37 -14.16 -4.37
C SER A 208 -1.73 -12.81 -4.04
N TYR A 209 -2.13 -12.20 -2.94
CA TYR A 209 -1.72 -10.85 -2.56
C TYR A 209 -0.90 -10.86 -1.27
N ILE A 210 0.20 -10.11 -1.22
CA ILE A 210 1.03 -9.95 -0.02
C ILE A 210 0.96 -8.49 0.42
N SER A 211 0.46 -8.22 1.62
CA SER A 211 0.55 -6.91 2.27
C SER A 211 1.69 -6.91 3.27
N VAL A 212 2.63 -5.98 3.10
CA VAL A 212 3.80 -5.79 3.97
C VAL A 212 3.57 -4.56 4.83
N VAL A 213 3.75 -4.73 6.14
CA VAL A 213 3.60 -3.66 7.12
C VAL A 213 4.72 -3.71 8.17
N ASN A 214 5.08 -2.55 8.70
CA ASN A 214 5.91 -2.47 9.90
C ASN A 214 5.00 -2.27 11.13
N PRO A 215 4.91 -3.23 12.07
CA PRO A 215 4.02 -3.15 13.22
C PRO A 215 4.50 -2.16 14.30
N CYS A 216 5.72 -1.65 14.16
CA CYS A 216 6.38 -0.71 15.08
C CYS A 216 6.52 0.68 14.45
N ASP A 217 5.58 1.08 13.60
CA ASP A 217 5.53 2.38 12.92
C ASP A 217 4.95 3.49 13.81
N GLU A 218 5.58 3.75 14.96
CA GLU A 218 5.16 4.74 15.97
C GLU A 218 5.77 6.15 15.73
N ASP A 219 5.21 7.21 16.33
CA ASP A 219 5.61 8.63 16.19
C ASP A 219 7.13 8.93 16.30
N GLU A 220 7.90 8.11 17.02
CA GLU A 220 9.33 8.31 17.29
C GLU A 220 10.24 7.40 16.45
N MET A 221 9.72 6.81 15.38
CA MET A 221 10.48 5.90 14.53
C MET A 221 11.67 6.61 13.86
N GLU A 222 12.86 6.00 13.95
CA GLU A 222 14.05 6.46 13.24
C GLU A 222 14.15 5.80 11.85
N SER A 223 14.54 6.57 10.84
CA SER A 223 14.82 6.03 9.51
C SER A 223 16.06 5.14 9.51
N TYR A 224 16.01 4.06 8.74
CA TYR A 224 17.16 3.19 8.49
C TYR A 224 18.34 3.98 7.89
N TYR A 225 18.07 4.89 6.96
CA TYR A 225 19.05 5.80 6.38
C TYR A 225 19.11 7.10 7.18
N LYS A 226 20.26 7.39 7.78
CA LYS A 226 20.41 8.50 8.75
C LYS A 226 20.18 9.89 8.17
N ASP A 227 20.41 10.05 6.88
CA ASP A 227 20.15 11.27 6.13
C ASP A 227 18.68 11.40 5.71
N ASN A 228 17.92 10.30 5.71
CA ASN A 228 16.49 10.25 5.42
C ASN A 228 15.58 10.56 6.64
N MET A 229 16.16 11.01 7.76
CA MET A 229 15.44 11.25 9.03
C MET A 229 14.41 12.38 9.00
N LYS A 230 14.41 13.22 7.97
CA LYS A 230 13.47 14.34 7.81
C LYS A 230 12.26 14.00 6.94
N SER A 231 12.23 12.79 6.40
CA SER A 231 11.20 12.38 5.45
C SER A 231 9.80 12.42 6.05
N PRO A 232 8.78 12.69 5.22
CA PRO A 232 7.40 12.63 5.66
C PRO A 232 7.09 11.26 6.23
N PHE A 233 6.55 11.25 7.46
CA PHE A 233 6.18 10.03 8.16
C PHE A 233 4.75 10.12 8.68
N THR A 234 4.01 9.04 8.52
CA THR A 234 2.68 8.85 9.11
C THR A 234 2.68 7.59 9.96
N PRO A 235 2.52 7.73 11.29
CA PRO A 235 2.47 6.58 12.17
C PRO A 235 1.27 5.68 11.89
N HIS A 236 1.43 4.40 12.21
CA HIS A 236 0.36 3.40 12.26
C HIS A 236 -0.37 3.15 10.93
N LEU A 237 0.23 3.49 9.78
CA LEU A 237 -0.30 3.09 8.47
C LEU A 237 -0.48 1.56 8.40
N SER A 238 0.35 0.81 9.14
CA SER A 238 0.28 -0.64 9.29
C SER A 238 -1.12 -1.17 9.66
N CYS A 239 -1.98 -0.37 10.30
CA CYS A 239 -3.27 -0.83 10.84
C CYS A 239 -4.26 -1.31 9.77
N PHE A 240 -4.09 -0.91 8.50
CA PHE A 240 -4.90 -1.40 7.37
C PHE A 240 -4.31 -2.61 6.63
N GLY A 241 -3.13 -3.12 7.01
CA GLY A 241 -2.48 -4.22 6.26
C GLY A 241 -3.38 -5.45 6.14
N SER A 242 -4.03 -5.85 7.23
CA SER A 242 -4.98 -6.97 7.25
C SER A 242 -6.27 -6.67 6.49
N MET A 243 -6.67 -5.40 6.40
CA MET A 243 -7.87 -4.99 5.68
C MET A 243 -7.65 -5.07 4.16
N PHE A 244 -6.48 -4.64 3.66
CA PHE A 244 -6.09 -4.85 2.25
C PHE A 244 -5.93 -6.33 1.91
N ALA A 245 -5.30 -7.11 2.78
CA ALA A 245 -5.22 -8.57 2.59
C ALA A 245 -6.63 -9.21 2.56
N ALA A 246 -7.55 -8.82 3.43
CA ALA A 246 -8.93 -9.31 3.38
C ALA A 246 -9.67 -8.88 2.10
N LEU A 247 -9.46 -7.65 1.65
CA LEU A 247 -10.04 -7.14 0.39
C LEU A 247 -9.56 -7.95 -0.82
N ARG A 248 -8.28 -8.33 -0.87
CA ARG A 248 -7.61 -8.91 -2.06
C ARG A 248 -7.31 -10.41 -1.98
N ASP A 249 -7.93 -11.12 -1.04
CA ASP A 249 -7.62 -12.54 -0.78
C ASP A 249 -6.10 -12.76 -0.62
N GLY A 250 -5.50 -11.97 0.26
CA GLY A 250 -4.07 -11.94 0.50
C GLY A 250 -3.67 -12.43 1.89
N VAL A 251 -2.37 -12.33 2.17
CA VAL A 251 -1.76 -12.48 3.49
C VAL A 251 -1.12 -11.17 3.95
N THR A 252 -1.03 -10.97 5.26
CA THR A 252 -0.27 -9.86 5.84
C THR A 252 1.00 -10.41 6.49
N ILE A 253 2.14 -9.88 6.06
CA ILE A 253 3.44 -10.12 6.71
C ILE A 253 3.87 -8.86 7.44
N THR A 254 4.58 -9.04 8.55
CA THR A 254 5.10 -7.92 9.34
C THR A 254 6.62 -7.97 9.34
N VAL A 255 7.26 -6.82 9.21
CA VAL A 255 8.69 -6.68 8.98
C VAL A 255 9.30 -5.59 9.86
N GLU A 256 10.60 -5.70 10.13
CA GLU A 256 11.40 -4.58 10.61
C GLU A 256 11.74 -3.66 9.43
N PRO A 257 12.01 -2.35 9.66
CA PRO A 257 12.30 -1.37 8.62
C PRO A 257 13.74 -1.49 8.09
N VAL A 258 14.15 -2.69 7.70
CA VAL A 258 15.48 -3.01 7.21
C VAL A 258 15.32 -3.68 5.85
N PRO A 259 15.81 -3.08 4.75
CA PRO A 259 15.55 -3.58 3.39
C PRO A 259 15.85 -5.08 3.21
N GLU A 260 16.99 -5.55 3.71
CA GLU A 260 17.36 -6.98 3.66
C GLU A 260 16.34 -7.89 4.37
N THR A 261 15.82 -7.46 5.52
CA THR A 261 14.82 -8.21 6.28
C THR A 261 13.47 -8.19 5.57
N ILE A 262 13.09 -7.06 4.97
CA ILE A 262 11.86 -6.91 4.18
C ILE A 262 11.87 -7.89 3.00
N ASP A 263 12.91 -7.78 2.17
CA ASP A 263 13.11 -8.61 0.97
C ASP A 263 13.05 -10.11 1.28
N LYS A 264 13.86 -10.56 2.26
CA LYS A 264 13.87 -11.97 2.70
C LYS A 264 12.53 -12.46 3.24
N THR A 265 11.77 -11.61 3.90
CA THR A 265 10.47 -11.99 4.46
C THR A 265 9.42 -12.13 3.36
N ILE A 266 9.47 -11.28 2.33
CA ILE A 266 8.60 -11.38 1.14
C ILE A 266 8.91 -12.66 0.37
N HIS A 267 10.18 -12.93 0.07
CA HIS A 267 10.63 -14.18 -0.57
C HIS A 267 10.13 -15.42 0.19
N ALA A 268 10.36 -15.48 1.50
CA ALA A 268 9.92 -16.60 2.31
C ALA A 268 8.39 -16.79 2.31
N ALA A 269 7.63 -15.70 2.26
CA ALA A 269 6.17 -15.74 2.17
C ALA A 269 5.70 -16.24 0.80
N ALA A 270 6.28 -15.72 -0.29
CA ALA A 270 5.98 -16.12 -1.66
C ALA A 270 6.32 -17.61 -1.90
N ASP A 271 7.46 -18.08 -1.39
CA ASP A 271 7.86 -19.49 -1.42
C ASP A 271 6.87 -20.37 -0.68
N SER A 272 6.43 -19.94 0.50
CA SER A 272 5.45 -20.68 1.31
C SER A 272 4.10 -20.77 0.60
N MET A 273 3.63 -19.67 0.00
CA MET A 273 2.42 -19.63 -0.84
C MET A 273 2.53 -20.59 -2.02
N SER A 274 3.65 -20.55 -2.75
CA SER A 274 3.93 -21.41 -3.89
C SER A 274 3.98 -22.89 -3.50
N ALA A 275 4.61 -23.22 -2.37
CA ALA A 275 4.64 -24.57 -1.82
C ALA A 275 3.25 -25.10 -1.41
N ALA A 276 2.34 -24.20 -1.02
CA ALA A 276 0.94 -24.51 -0.74
C ALA A 276 0.06 -24.61 -2.01
N GLY A 277 0.63 -24.43 -3.21
CA GLY A 277 -0.09 -24.48 -4.48
C GLY A 277 -0.83 -23.18 -4.83
N MET A 278 -0.46 -22.07 -4.20
CA MET A 278 -0.97 -20.73 -4.50
C MET A 278 0.03 -19.97 -5.38
N THR A 279 -0.41 -18.91 -6.05
CA THR A 279 0.47 -18.11 -6.91
C THR A 279 0.41 -16.67 -6.42
N PRO A 280 1.45 -16.18 -5.70
CA PRO A 280 1.53 -14.77 -5.35
C PRO A 280 1.75 -13.97 -6.64
N THR A 281 1.00 -12.88 -6.80
CA THR A 281 1.05 -12.01 -7.99
C THR A 281 1.19 -10.54 -7.65
N HIS A 282 0.87 -10.14 -6.42
CA HIS A 282 0.83 -8.72 -6.02
C HIS A 282 1.52 -8.50 -4.68
N LEU A 283 2.16 -7.35 -4.55
CA LEU A 283 2.86 -6.90 -3.35
C LEU A 283 2.47 -5.47 -2.99
N LEU A 284 1.82 -5.28 -1.85
CA LEU A 284 1.53 -3.95 -1.31
C LEU A 284 2.47 -3.61 -0.16
N MET A 285 3.23 -2.52 -0.35
CA MET A 285 3.99 -1.84 0.70
C MET A 285 3.07 -0.81 1.37
N LEU A 286 2.59 -1.07 2.58
CA LEU A 286 1.74 -0.13 3.31
C LEU A 286 2.56 0.61 4.37
N GLY A 287 3.13 1.74 3.95
CA GLY A 287 4.06 2.55 4.73
C GLY A 287 4.83 3.55 3.85
N ASP A 288 5.27 4.64 4.45
CA ASP A 288 6.19 5.62 3.84
C ASP A 288 7.66 5.16 3.85
N SER A 289 8.58 6.04 3.41
CA SER A 289 10.02 5.76 3.29
C SER A 289 10.77 5.60 4.63
N ILE A 290 10.16 5.94 5.76
CA ILE A 290 10.73 5.69 7.10
C ILE A 290 10.27 4.32 7.61
N SER A 291 8.96 4.04 7.52
CA SER A 291 8.38 2.77 7.98
C SER A 291 8.81 1.56 7.14
N LEU A 292 8.87 1.74 5.82
CA LEU A 292 9.26 0.73 4.82
C LEU A 292 10.25 1.39 3.84
N PRO A 293 11.56 1.39 4.12
CA PRO A 293 12.55 2.09 3.31
C PRO A 293 12.63 1.57 1.87
N PHE A 294 12.89 2.46 0.91
CA PHE A 294 13.30 2.09 -0.44
C PHE A 294 14.70 1.47 -0.44
N VAL A 295 15.04 0.77 -1.52
CA VAL A 295 16.43 0.42 -1.85
C VAL A 295 16.99 1.46 -2.81
N TYR A 296 18.26 1.84 -2.64
CA TYR A 296 18.90 2.91 -3.41
C TYR A 296 20.02 2.35 -4.29
N TYR A 297 19.91 2.56 -5.60
CA TYR A 297 20.91 2.13 -6.59
C TYR A 297 21.61 3.31 -7.24
N TRP A 298 22.93 3.19 -7.41
CA TRP A 298 23.69 4.13 -8.23
C TRP A 298 23.73 3.63 -9.68
N VAL A 299 23.24 4.42 -10.64
CA VAL A 299 23.29 4.07 -12.06
C VAL A 299 24.51 4.74 -12.71
N PRO A 300 25.57 3.98 -13.09
CA PRO A 300 26.78 4.58 -13.65
C PRO A 300 26.52 5.37 -14.93
N GLY A 301 27.16 6.53 -15.09
CA GLY A 301 27.02 7.36 -16.30
C GLY A 301 25.87 8.38 -16.24
N TYR A 302 25.16 8.46 -15.11
CA TYR A 302 24.19 9.51 -14.77
C TYR A 302 24.68 10.45 -13.68
N ASP A 303 26.00 10.50 -13.51
CA ASP A 303 26.72 11.33 -12.58
C ASP A 303 26.95 12.66 -13.31
N GLY A 304 26.21 13.71 -12.97
CA GLY A 304 26.17 15.02 -13.67
C GLY A 304 27.47 15.81 -13.62
N GLY A 305 28.57 15.21 -14.04
CA GLY A 305 29.88 15.81 -14.13
C GLY A 305 29.88 16.90 -15.19
N ASN A 306 30.50 18.03 -14.86
CA ASN A 306 30.87 19.11 -15.79
C ASN A 306 31.92 18.67 -16.82
N ASP A 307 31.92 17.41 -17.27
CA ASP A 307 32.84 16.96 -18.30
C ASP A 307 32.38 17.61 -19.62
N PRO A 308 33.19 18.46 -20.27
CA PRO A 308 32.81 19.14 -21.51
C PRO A 308 32.68 18.11 -22.63
N GLY A 309 31.49 17.51 -22.75
CA GLY A 309 31.19 16.40 -23.64
C GLY A 309 30.07 15.48 -23.13
N VAL A 310 29.78 15.50 -21.82
CA VAL A 310 28.65 14.78 -21.21
C VAL A 310 27.45 15.74 -21.21
N PRO A 311 26.24 15.29 -21.62
CA PRO A 311 25.13 16.19 -21.89
C PRO A 311 24.66 16.93 -20.63
N LEU A 312 23.96 18.05 -20.87
CA LEU A 312 23.51 19.13 -19.97
C LEU A 312 22.69 18.75 -18.72
N TYR A 313 22.63 17.47 -18.36
CA TYR A 313 21.67 16.92 -17.41
C TYR A 313 22.39 16.65 -16.08
N GLY A 314 21.85 17.16 -14.97
CA GLY A 314 22.44 17.05 -13.64
C GLY A 314 22.55 15.59 -13.16
N SER A 315 23.23 15.39 -12.03
CA SER A 315 23.38 14.06 -11.42
C SER A 315 22.03 13.54 -10.97
N VAL A 316 21.58 12.39 -11.47
CA VAL A 316 20.37 11.72 -10.96
C VAL A 316 20.64 11.11 -9.58
N GLY A 317 21.91 10.83 -9.27
CA GLY A 317 22.33 10.30 -7.97
C GLY A 317 21.86 8.87 -7.77
N GLN A 318 21.56 8.52 -6.51
CA GLN A 318 20.95 7.23 -6.21
C GLN A 318 19.46 7.25 -6.53
N VAL A 319 19.01 6.23 -7.25
CA VAL A 319 17.61 6.03 -7.60
C VAL A 319 16.96 5.13 -6.55
N PRO A 320 15.94 5.61 -5.80
CA PRO A 320 15.14 4.76 -4.92
C PRO A 320 14.26 3.83 -5.75
N THR A 321 14.04 2.61 -5.26
CA THR A 321 13.08 1.69 -5.86
C THR A 321 12.47 0.71 -4.87
N ASP A 322 11.24 0.28 -5.14
CA ASP A 322 10.60 -0.88 -4.52
C ASP A 322 10.72 -2.16 -5.36
N ASN A 323 11.29 -2.12 -6.58
CA ASN A 323 11.41 -3.30 -7.45
C ASN A 323 12.14 -4.47 -6.78
N VAL A 324 13.12 -4.18 -5.92
CA VAL A 324 13.86 -5.20 -5.15
C VAL A 324 12.94 -6.09 -4.35
N TYR A 325 11.87 -5.53 -3.81
CA TYR A 325 10.92 -6.29 -3.01
C TYR A 325 9.99 -7.16 -3.87
N GLY A 326 9.84 -6.83 -5.16
CA GLY A 326 9.02 -7.59 -6.11
C GLY A 326 9.78 -8.60 -6.98
N ASP A 327 11.11 -8.57 -6.98
CA ASP A 327 11.98 -9.56 -7.63
C ASP A 327 12.04 -10.82 -6.76
N LEU A 328 11.50 -11.93 -7.26
CA LEU A 328 11.51 -13.25 -6.60
C LEU A 328 12.57 -14.19 -7.19
N GLU A 329 13.29 -13.80 -8.25
CA GLU A 329 14.31 -14.64 -8.87
C GLU A 329 15.57 -14.70 -8.00
N GLU A 330 16.03 -13.54 -7.53
CA GLU A 330 17.25 -13.43 -6.74
C GLU A 330 17.13 -12.41 -5.60
N LEU A 331 17.64 -12.76 -4.42
CA LEU A 331 17.79 -11.78 -3.33
C LEU A 331 18.83 -10.74 -3.73
N SER A 332 18.55 -9.48 -3.41
CA SER A 332 19.47 -8.40 -3.75
C SER A 332 20.83 -8.57 -3.04
N PRO A 333 21.96 -8.45 -3.78
CA PRO A 333 23.29 -8.52 -3.19
C PRO A 333 23.66 -7.24 -2.42
N GLU A 334 22.98 -6.12 -2.67
CA GLU A 334 23.28 -4.81 -2.11
C GLU A 334 22.01 -3.94 -2.02
N TYR A 335 21.69 -3.45 -0.81
CA TYR A 335 20.48 -2.67 -0.53
C TYR A 335 20.73 -1.16 -0.41
N ASN A 336 21.96 -0.71 -0.69
CA ASN A 336 22.32 0.71 -0.73
C ASN A 336 23.64 0.88 -1.48
N GLN A 337 23.57 0.94 -2.80
CA GLN A 337 24.75 1.00 -3.65
C GLN A 337 25.31 2.42 -3.71
N SER A 338 26.61 2.60 -3.47
CA SER A 338 27.28 3.89 -3.67
C SER A 338 28.01 3.98 -5.02
N GLU A 339 28.27 5.20 -5.49
CA GLU A 339 29.05 5.50 -6.71
C GLU A 339 30.40 4.75 -6.75
N VAL A 340 31.01 4.51 -5.59
CA VAL A 340 32.36 3.93 -5.48
C VAL A 340 32.36 2.43 -5.75
N ASP A 341 31.21 1.76 -5.63
CA ASP A 341 31.14 0.30 -5.60
C ASP A 341 31.21 -0.31 -7.01
N GLY A 342 30.83 0.44 -8.05
CA GLY A 342 30.95 0.01 -9.46
C GLY A 342 30.20 -1.27 -9.81
N THR A 343 29.35 -1.76 -8.91
CA THR A 343 28.52 -2.94 -9.06
C THR A 343 27.49 -2.70 -10.17
N PRO A 344 27.37 -3.57 -11.18
CA PRO A 344 26.25 -3.48 -12.11
C PRO A 344 24.93 -3.68 -11.37
N ILE A 345 23.88 -2.97 -11.79
CA ILE A 345 22.52 -3.24 -11.30
C ILE A 345 22.13 -4.64 -11.78
N PRO A 346 21.67 -5.54 -10.89
CA PRO A 346 21.18 -6.84 -11.28
C PRO A 346 20.07 -6.72 -12.34
N GLU A 347 20.20 -7.43 -13.47
CA GLU A 347 19.22 -7.40 -14.56
C GLU A 347 17.85 -7.89 -14.11
N THR A 348 17.80 -8.82 -13.14
CA THR A 348 16.57 -9.37 -12.57
C THR A 348 15.70 -8.28 -11.96
N LEU A 349 16.27 -7.25 -11.32
CA LEU A 349 15.54 -6.12 -10.70
C LEU A 349 14.78 -5.23 -11.70
N LEU A 350 15.04 -5.38 -13.00
CA LEU A 350 14.37 -4.63 -14.05
C LEU A 350 13.06 -5.29 -14.51
N THR A 351 12.82 -6.50 -14.02
CA THR A 351 11.58 -7.26 -14.13
C THR A 351 11.13 -7.65 -12.72
N VAL A 352 9.84 -7.77 -12.47
CA VAL A 352 9.37 -8.15 -11.12
C VAL A 352 8.30 -9.22 -11.27
N GLU A 353 8.38 -10.26 -10.45
CA GLU A 353 7.41 -11.35 -10.41
C GLU A 353 6.16 -10.94 -9.61
N LEU A 354 6.34 -10.05 -8.62
CA LEU A 354 5.24 -9.44 -7.89
C LEU A 354 4.98 -8.02 -8.41
N ALA A 355 3.77 -7.82 -8.94
CA ALA A 355 3.25 -6.50 -9.24
C ALA A 355 3.18 -5.67 -7.94
N ASN A 356 4.12 -4.74 -7.78
CA ASN A 356 4.30 -4.00 -6.54
C ASN A 356 3.68 -2.60 -6.59
N GLY A 357 3.31 -2.11 -5.41
CA GLY A 357 2.79 -0.76 -5.21
C GLY A 357 2.87 -0.35 -3.74
N ARG A 358 2.79 0.95 -3.49
CA ARG A 358 2.94 1.55 -2.18
C ARG A 358 1.76 2.43 -1.81
N VAL A 359 1.18 2.22 -0.64
CA VAL A 359 0.15 3.11 -0.09
C VAL A 359 0.75 3.93 1.04
N ILE A 360 0.61 5.25 0.91
CA ILE A 360 0.94 6.26 1.91
C ILE A 360 -0.29 7.13 2.17
N ALA A 361 -0.33 7.83 3.30
CA ALA A 361 -1.40 8.77 3.61
C ALA A 361 -0.90 9.86 4.55
N ARG A 362 -1.49 11.07 4.50
CA ARG A 362 -1.08 12.19 5.37
C ARG A 362 -1.37 11.89 6.85
N ASP A 363 -2.49 11.22 7.09
CA ASP A 363 -3.01 10.76 8.37
C ASP A 363 -3.89 9.50 8.17
N LEU A 364 -4.38 8.91 9.26
CA LEU A 364 -5.20 7.70 9.21
C LEU A 364 -6.62 7.94 8.64
N GLY A 365 -7.12 9.17 8.71
CA GLY A 365 -8.36 9.57 8.04
C GLY A 365 -8.22 9.53 6.51
N CYS A 366 -7.12 10.05 5.98
CA CYS A 366 -6.78 9.96 4.56
C CYS A 366 -6.59 8.51 4.11
N LEU A 367 -5.97 7.66 4.94
CA LEU A 367 -5.84 6.22 4.66
C LEU A 367 -7.20 5.53 4.62
N THR A 368 -8.10 5.89 5.53
CA THR A 368 -9.48 5.40 5.55
C THR A 368 -10.22 5.79 4.26
N ASP A 369 -10.14 7.07 3.87
CA ASP A 369 -10.75 7.58 2.63
C ASP A 369 -10.22 6.83 1.40
N TYR A 370 -8.90 6.57 1.35
CA TYR A 370 -8.25 5.80 0.30
C TYR A 370 -8.69 4.32 0.28
N PHE A 371 -8.72 3.64 1.43
CA PHE A 371 -9.14 2.24 1.50
C PHE A 371 -10.56 2.05 0.97
N TYR A 372 -11.52 2.88 1.39
CA TYR A 372 -12.91 2.79 0.91
C TYR A 372 -13.09 3.28 -0.51
N ARG A 373 -12.16 4.09 -1.03
CA ARG A 373 -12.12 4.38 -2.47
C ARG A 373 -11.88 3.11 -3.27
N MET A 374 -11.00 2.23 -2.81
CA MET A 374 -10.71 0.94 -3.46
C MET A 374 -11.81 -0.09 -3.18
N ALA A 375 -12.18 -0.29 -1.91
CA ALA A 375 -13.15 -1.31 -1.51
C ALA A 375 -14.56 -1.06 -2.06
N CYS A 376 -14.94 0.20 -2.26
CA CYS A 376 -16.24 0.60 -2.79
C CYS A 376 -16.16 1.18 -4.21
N TYR A 377 -15.12 0.84 -4.98
CA TYR A 377 -14.92 1.36 -6.33
C TYR A 377 -16.13 1.14 -7.25
N ASN A 378 -16.77 -0.03 -7.18
CA ASN A 378 -17.99 -0.33 -7.96
C ASN A 378 -19.17 0.58 -7.61
N GLU A 379 -19.32 0.96 -6.34
CA GLU A 379 -20.35 1.92 -5.92
C GLU A 379 -20.07 3.31 -6.52
N ARG A 380 -18.79 3.69 -6.60
CA ARG A 380 -18.34 4.97 -7.19
C ARG A 380 -18.49 5.00 -8.70
N LEU A 381 -18.21 3.91 -9.40
CA LEU A 381 -18.43 3.79 -10.85
C LEU A 381 -19.90 3.97 -11.25
N ALA A 382 -20.83 3.55 -10.39
CA ALA A 382 -22.27 3.73 -10.63
C ALA A 382 -22.72 5.20 -10.49
N ALA A 383 -21.97 6.02 -9.74
CA ALA A 383 -22.16 7.45 -9.65
C ALA A 383 -21.42 8.12 -10.82
N THR A 384 -22.06 8.17 -11.99
CA THR A 384 -21.41 8.60 -13.24
C THR A 384 -20.94 10.06 -13.22
N SER A 385 -21.52 10.94 -12.40
CA SER A 385 -21.07 12.34 -12.24
C SER A 385 -19.74 12.42 -11.47
N GLY A 386 -18.76 13.16 -12.00
CA GLY A 386 -17.50 13.43 -11.30
C GLY A 386 -17.72 14.23 -9.99
N PRO A 387 -16.81 14.12 -9.00
CA PRO A 387 -16.98 14.75 -7.69
C PRO A 387 -16.84 16.28 -7.69
N ALA A 388 -16.23 16.88 -8.73
CA ALA A 388 -16.02 18.33 -8.83
C ALA A 388 -17.01 19.01 -9.79
N GLU A 389 -17.46 20.21 -9.41
CA GLU A 389 -18.18 21.15 -10.28
C GLU A 389 -17.27 22.35 -10.61
N PRO A 390 -17.26 22.86 -11.86
CA PRO A 390 -18.16 22.51 -12.96
C PRO A 390 -17.78 21.21 -13.68
N GLN A 391 -18.78 20.46 -14.14
CA GLN A 391 -18.54 19.30 -15.01
C GLN A 391 -17.86 19.73 -16.33
N PRO A 392 -16.95 18.93 -16.90
CA PRO A 392 -16.05 19.34 -17.97
C PRO A 392 -16.60 19.07 -19.38
N LEU A 393 -15.92 19.64 -20.39
CA LEU A 393 -16.23 19.48 -21.82
C LEU A 393 -16.15 18.04 -22.36
N MET A 394 -15.50 17.10 -21.64
CA MET A 394 -15.25 15.71 -22.07
C MET A 394 -16.49 14.80 -21.97
N GLY A 395 -17.57 15.28 -21.36
CA GLY A 395 -18.78 14.51 -21.08
C GLY A 395 -19.14 14.59 -19.59
N GLU A 396 -20.39 14.29 -19.25
CA GLU A 396 -20.86 14.30 -17.85
C GLU A 396 -20.35 13.11 -17.04
N GLU A 397 -19.85 12.05 -17.70
CA GLU A 397 -19.40 10.81 -17.06
C GLU A 397 -17.88 10.76 -16.92
N TRP A 398 -17.35 10.71 -15.69
CA TRP A 398 -15.90 10.75 -15.47
C TRP A 398 -15.19 9.45 -15.91
N ASN A 399 -15.85 8.31 -15.75
CA ASN A 399 -15.29 6.97 -15.99
C ASN A 399 -14.95 6.72 -17.48
N ASN A 400 -15.68 7.38 -18.39
CA ASN A 400 -15.46 7.28 -19.83
C ASN A 400 -14.45 8.29 -20.37
N ASN A 401 -13.93 9.19 -19.55
CA ASN A 401 -13.06 10.27 -19.99
C ASN A 401 -11.58 9.90 -19.81
N ALA A 402 -10.76 10.33 -20.77
CA ALA A 402 -9.31 10.27 -20.65
C ALA A 402 -8.69 11.61 -21.03
N PHE A 403 -7.55 11.92 -20.43
CA PHE A 403 -6.86 13.17 -20.64
C PHE A 403 -5.37 12.94 -20.85
N ALA A 404 -4.81 13.56 -21.88
CA ALA A 404 -3.38 13.63 -22.06
C ALA A 404 -2.94 15.07 -22.33
N TYR A 405 -1.79 15.47 -21.79
CA TYR A 405 -1.17 16.74 -22.15
C TYR A 405 0.35 16.64 -22.11
N HIS A 406 1.01 17.61 -22.71
CA HIS A 406 2.44 17.85 -22.60
C HIS A 406 2.67 19.33 -22.28
N ALA A 407 3.65 19.66 -21.44
CA ALA A 407 3.86 21.03 -20.98
C ALA A 407 5.31 21.50 -21.12
N THR A 408 5.47 22.82 -21.22
CA THR A 408 6.75 23.56 -21.38
C THR A 408 7.52 23.41 -22.71
N ARG A 409 8.49 24.33 -22.91
CA ARG A 409 9.45 24.41 -24.03
C ARG A 409 10.70 23.53 -23.84
N ALA A 410 10.75 22.72 -22.76
CA ALA A 410 11.97 22.10 -22.25
C ALA A 410 12.51 20.98 -23.15
N GLU A 411 11.61 20.15 -23.64
CA GLU A 411 11.88 19.15 -24.65
C GLU A 411 11.06 19.60 -25.86
N PHE A 412 11.68 19.73 -27.03
CA PHE A 412 10.94 20.03 -28.25
C PHE A 412 9.90 18.93 -28.35
N GLY A 413 8.63 19.29 -28.13
CA GLY A 413 7.56 18.33 -27.99
C GLY A 413 7.69 17.27 -29.07
N ALA A 414 7.49 16.03 -28.68
CA ALA A 414 7.14 14.97 -29.60
C ALA A 414 5.60 14.98 -29.72
N PRO A 415 4.95 15.89 -30.50
CA PRO A 415 3.53 15.77 -30.79
C PRO A 415 3.14 14.35 -31.21
N GLU A 416 4.09 13.64 -31.81
CA GLU A 416 3.95 12.26 -32.24
C GLU A 416 3.68 11.29 -31.07
N GLU A 417 4.29 11.50 -29.88
CA GLU A 417 3.99 10.69 -28.68
C GLU A 417 2.60 11.00 -28.13
N VAL A 418 2.21 12.28 -28.07
CA VAL A 418 0.86 12.69 -27.66
C VAL A 418 -0.18 12.13 -28.63
N GLU A 419 0.09 12.16 -29.94
CA GLU A 419 -0.77 11.54 -30.95
C GLU A 419 -0.90 10.04 -30.70
N GLY A 420 0.20 9.34 -30.40
CA GLY A 420 0.20 7.93 -30.01
C GLY A 420 -0.68 7.64 -28.78
N TRP A 421 -0.54 8.43 -27.70
CA TRP A 421 -1.39 8.30 -26.51
C TRP A 421 -2.86 8.54 -26.83
N MET A 422 -3.17 9.56 -27.61
CA MET A 422 -4.54 9.90 -27.98
C MET A 422 -5.18 8.82 -28.85
N MET A 423 -4.43 8.21 -29.77
CA MET A 423 -4.87 7.05 -30.54
C MET A 423 -5.18 5.87 -29.63
N LEU A 424 -4.25 5.53 -28.73
CA LEU A 424 -4.42 4.43 -27.76
C LEU A 424 -5.67 4.61 -26.89
N LEU A 425 -5.88 5.80 -26.32
CA LEU A 425 -7.06 6.12 -25.51
C LEU A 425 -8.37 6.03 -26.33
N GLN A 426 -8.35 6.47 -27.59
CA GLN A 426 -9.51 6.35 -28.48
C GLN A 426 -9.80 4.89 -28.86
N GLU A 427 -8.77 4.06 -29.03
CA GLU A 427 -8.92 2.60 -29.23
C GLU A 427 -9.51 1.92 -28.00
N GLY A 428 -9.16 2.40 -26.80
CA GLY A 428 -9.82 2.08 -25.53
C GLY A 428 -11.27 2.59 -25.40
N LYS A 429 -11.79 3.26 -26.45
CA LYS A 429 -13.13 3.87 -26.52
C LYS A 429 -13.37 4.99 -25.50
N PHE A 430 -12.31 5.62 -24.98
CA PHE A 430 -12.44 6.78 -24.10
C PHE A 430 -12.86 8.04 -24.88
N ASN A 431 -13.58 8.94 -24.21
CA ASN A 431 -13.69 10.35 -24.60
C ASN A 431 -12.36 11.04 -24.27
N ALA A 432 -11.38 10.89 -25.16
CA ALA A 432 -10.04 11.43 -24.97
C ALA A 432 -9.99 12.92 -25.37
N GLU A 433 -9.41 13.78 -24.52
CA GLU A 433 -9.04 15.17 -24.87
C GLU A 433 -7.55 15.43 -24.64
N GLU A 434 -7.00 16.30 -25.50
CA GLU A 434 -5.61 16.73 -25.52
C GLU A 434 -5.49 18.14 -24.92
N GLY A 435 -4.54 18.34 -24.00
CA GLY A 435 -4.41 19.57 -23.22
C GLY A 435 -3.11 20.35 -23.41
N SER A 436 -2.20 19.96 -24.30
CA SER A 436 -0.83 20.50 -24.35
C SER A 436 -0.79 21.98 -24.66
N ALA A 437 -1.74 22.49 -25.46
CA ALA A 437 -1.87 23.92 -25.72
C ALA A 437 -1.95 24.76 -24.43
N TYR A 438 -2.59 24.24 -23.38
CA TYR A 438 -2.70 24.90 -22.09
C TYR A 438 -1.46 24.69 -21.22
N GLY A 439 -0.89 23.49 -21.21
CA GLY A 439 0.38 23.18 -20.54
C GLY A 439 1.55 24.06 -21.01
N HIS A 440 1.53 24.55 -22.26
CA HIS A 440 2.58 25.44 -22.79
C HIS A 440 2.42 26.93 -22.44
N LEU A 441 1.33 27.38 -21.81
CA LEU A 441 1.08 28.81 -21.55
C LEU A 441 1.80 29.38 -20.31
N GLY A 442 2.51 28.55 -19.53
CA GLY A 442 3.13 28.88 -18.24
C GLY A 442 4.35 29.82 -18.26
N ALA A 443 4.27 30.99 -18.90
CA ALA A 443 5.28 32.06 -18.77
C ALA A 443 4.68 33.31 -18.11
N GLU A 444 5.48 34.02 -17.29
CA GLU A 444 5.09 35.27 -16.60
C GLU A 444 4.28 36.19 -17.53
N GLY A 445 2.99 36.39 -17.20
CA GLY A 445 2.10 37.32 -17.90
C GLY A 445 0.93 36.71 -18.67
N ILE A 446 0.79 35.38 -18.72
CA ILE A 446 -0.35 34.67 -19.33
C ILE A 446 -0.89 33.68 -18.28
N GLY A 447 -2.07 33.93 -17.71
CA GLY A 447 -2.52 33.30 -16.45
C GLY A 447 -2.91 31.81 -16.47
N VAL A 448 -3.15 31.27 -15.26
CA VAL A 448 -3.92 30.08 -14.81
C VAL A 448 -4.00 28.86 -15.76
N ALA A 449 -2.87 28.32 -16.22
CA ALA A 449 -2.85 27.02 -16.91
C ALA A 449 -3.16 25.84 -15.97
N GLY A 450 -2.59 25.85 -14.75
CA GLY A 450 -2.74 24.77 -13.78
C GLY A 450 -4.18 24.52 -13.35
N GLY A 451 -4.93 25.59 -13.04
CA GLY A 451 -6.36 25.47 -12.75
C GLY A 451 -7.19 24.80 -13.87
N TYR A 452 -6.88 25.06 -15.14
CA TYR A 452 -7.58 24.40 -16.26
C TYR A 452 -7.23 22.91 -16.36
N LEU A 453 -5.95 22.57 -16.19
CA LEU A 453 -5.50 21.17 -16.21
C LEU A 453 -6.04 20.39 -15.01
N ALA A 454 -6.14 21.01 -13.83
CA ALA A 454 -6.73 20.41 -12.63
C ALA A 454 -8.22 20.07 -12.81
N GLU A 455 -8.99 20.92 -13.51
CA GLU A 455 -10.37 20.59 -13.91
C GLU A 455 -10.43 19.33 -14.77
N LYS A 456 -9.43 19.09 -15.64
CA LYS A 456 -9.34 17.86 -16.44
C LYS A 456 -8.91 16.66 -15.61
N PHE A 457 -8.09 16.84 -14.59
CA PHE A 457 -7.75 15.73 -13.68
C PHE A 457 -9.00 15.26 -12.91
N ALA A 458 -9.82 16.19 -12.44
CA ALA A 458 -11.09 15.88 -11.78
C ALA A 458 -12.17 15.31 -12.72
N ALA A 459 -11.95 15.40 -14.03
CA ALA A 459 -12.86 14.95 -15.08
C ALA A 459 -12.63 13.53 -15.59
N ALA A 460 -11.40 13.04 -15.44
CA ALA A 460 -10.88 11.95 -16.23
C ALA A 460 -10.61 10.72 -15.36
N ASN A 461 -10.86 9.55 -15.95
CA ASN A 461 -10.51 8.26 -15.39
C ASN A 461 -9.04 7.91 -15.69
N PHE A 462 -8.57 8.18 -16.91
CA PHE A 462 -7.19 7.91 -17.31
C PHE A 462 -6.49 9.24 -17.61
N ILE A 463 -5.34 9.47 -16.98
CA ILE A 463 -4.56 10.71 -17.12
C ILE A 463 -3.12 10.37 -17.47
N ILE A 464 -2.65 10.88 -18.61
CA ILE A 464 -1.24 10.94 -18.99
C ILE A 464 -0.80 12.39 -18.90
N ALA A 465 -0.11 12.74 -17.82
CA ALA A 465 0.62 14.00 -17.75
C ALA A 465 1.99 13.77 -18.40
N GLY A 466 2.05 14.04 -19.71
CA GLY A 466 3.26 13.96 -20.51
C GLY A 466 4.35 14.91 -20.04
N ALA A 467 5.49 14.92 -20.76
CA ALA A 467 6.66 15.66 -20.31
C ALA A 467 6.35 17.10 -19.89
N ASP A 468 6.70 17.34 -18.63
CA ASP A 468 6.53 18.59 -17.91
C ASP A 468 7.63 18.68 -16.85
N HIS A 469 8.06 19.89 -16.54
CA HIS A 469 8.99 20.06 -15.43
C HIS A 469 8.23 19.89 -14.11
N GLY A 470 8.75 19.00 -13.27
CA GLY A 470 8.20 18.71 -11.96
C GLY A 470 9.14 19.09 -10.83
N CYS A 471 8.54 19.24 -9.66
CA CYS A 471 9.19 19.20 -8.36
C CYS A 471 8.28 18.46 -7.37
N PRO A 472 8.70 18.26 -6.12
CA PRO A 472 7.86 17.62 -5.11
C PRO A 472 6.51 18.33 -4.86
N GLU A 473 6.33 19.60 -5.24
CA GLU A 473 5.07 20.35 -5.08
C GLU A 473 4.15 20.28 -6.31
N GLY A 474 4.54 19.57 -7.37
CA GLY A 474 3.74 19.36 -8.59
C GLY A 474 4.48 19.76 -9.85
N ASN A 475 3.73 20.04 -10.91
CA ASN A 475 4.22 20.45 -12.22
C ASN A 475 3.40 21.63 -12.74
N SER A 476 2.94 21.64 -13.99
CA SER A 476 1.95 22.60 -14.48
C SER A 476 0.69 22.65 -13.62
N VAL A 477 0.36 21.57 -12.90
CA VAL A 477 -0.61 21.55 -11.81
C VAL A 477 0.13 21.49 -10.48
N SER A 478 0.03 22.55 -9.68
CA SER A 478 0.58 22.55 -8.32
C SER A 478 -0.36 21.88 -7.32
N ILE A 479 0.16 21.44 -6.16
CA ILE A 479 -0.66 20.94 -5.04
C ILE A 479 -1.83 21.87 -4.66
N SER A 480 -1.64 23.18 -4.81
CA SER A 480 -2.64 24.19 -4.42
C SER A 480 -3.80 24.34 -5.41
N GLU A 481 -3.64 23.78 -6.61
CA GLU A 481 -4.63 23.81 -7.69
C GLU A 481 -5.38 22.49 -7.83
N LEU A 482 -4.92 21.42 -7.17
CA LEU A 482 -5.60 20.13 -7.20
C LEU A 482 -7.04 20.24 -6.70
N LEU A 483 -7.93 19.61 -7.46
CA LEU A 483 -9.34 19.47 -7.14
C LEU A 483 -9.63 18.04 -6.68
N PRO A 484 -10.75 17.81 -5.96
CA PRO A 484 -11.23 16.46 -5.71
C PRO A 484 -11.38 15.68 -7.03
N MET A 485 -10.78 14.50 -7.10
CA MET A 485 -10.74 13.64 -8.26
C MET A 485 -11.60 12.39 -8.05
N PRO A 486 -12.15 11.80 -9.12
CA PRO A 486 -12.64 10.44 -9.06
C PRO A 486 -11.47 9.46 -8.82
N PRO A 487 -11.76 8.18 -8.52
CA PRO A 487 -10.75 7.11 -8.43
C PRO A 487 -10.09 6.80 -9.78
N ASN A 488 -9.28 7.74 -10.27
CA ASN A 488 -8.62 7.69 -11.57
C ASN A 488 -7.19 7.15 -11.49
N ILE A 489 -6.63 6.84 -12.65
CA ILE A 489 -5.22 6.50 -12.81
C ILE A 489 -4.50 7.70 -13.41
N ASN A 490 -3.37 8.06 -12.80
CA ASN A 490 -2.58 9.19 -13.24
C ASN A 490 -1.10 8.82 -13.37
N PHE A 491 -0.57 8.92 -14.58
CA PHE A 491 0.84 8.71 -14.90
C PHE A 491 1.51 10.06 -15.16
N GLN A 492 2.54 10.40 -14.38
CA GLN A 492 3.24 11.69 -14.46
C GLN A 492 4.65 11.54 -15.01
N ILE A 493 4.84 12.07 -16.21
CA ILE A 493 6.15 12.21 -16.85
C ILE A 493 6.75 13.54 -16.39
N SER A 494 7.16 13.61 -15.13
CA SER A 494 7.65 14.83 -14.49
C SER A 494 8.62 14.52 -13.36
N CYS A 495 9.74 15.24 -13.32
CA CYS A 495 10.78 15.06 -12.30
C CYS A 495 10.22 15.18 -10.87
N MET A 496 10.61 14.25 -10.00
CA MET A 496 10.43 14.31 -8.54
C MET A 496 8.98 14.49 -8.04
N THR A 497 7.97 14.40 -8.89
CA THR A 497 6.56 14.51 -8.47
C THR A 497 6.13 13.31 -7.62
N GLY A 498 6.87 12.20 -7.71
CA GLY A 498 6.72 11.00 -6.87
C GLY A 498 7.47 11.06 -5.54
N GLN A 499 8.38 12.01 -5.32
CA GLN A 499 9.32 12.00 -4.19
C GLN A 499 8.62 12.02 -2.82
N ILE A 500 8.96 11.05 -1.94
CA ILE A 500 8.50 10.95 -0.54
C ILE A 500 9.64 10.66 0.45
N ASP A 501 10.88 10.79 0.00
CA ASP A 501 12.09 10.60 0.80
C ASP A 501 13.01 11.83 0.66
N ASN A 502 13.96 11.94 1.58
CA ASN A 502 14.96 12.99 1.67
C ASN A 502 16.39 12.40 1.65
N HIS A 503 16.55 11.16 1.15
CA HIS A 503 17.84 10.47 1.10
C HIS A 503 18.71 11.06 -0.01
N ASN A 504 19.87 11.60 0.36
CA ASN A 504 20.85 12.22 -0.54
C ASN A 504 20.25 13.22 -1.56
N ASP A 505 19.15 13.89 -1.21
CA ASP A 505 18.48 14.86 -2.08
C ASP A 505 18.70 16.31 -1.61
N GLU A 506 18.70 17.25 -2.56
CA GLU A 506 18.78 18.68 -2.29
C GLU A 506 17.42 19.28 -1.92
N TRP A 507 16.32 18.61 -2.28
CA TRP A 507 14.94 19.04 -2.04
C TRP A 507 14.38 18.36 -0.79
N GLU A 508 14.08 19.17 0.24
CA GLU A 508 13.40 18.67 1.44
C GLU A 508 11.89 18.53 1.17
N VAL A 509 11.38 17.30 1.11
CA VAL A 509 9.95 17.00 1.00
C VAL A 509 9.30 16.83 2.36
N THR A 510 8.06 17.32 2.48
CA THR A 510 7.20 17.17 3.68
C THR A 510 5.82 16.69 3.27
N LYS A 511 4.97 16.26 4.22
CA LYS A 511 3.60 15.81 3.91
C LYS A 511 2.70 16.89 3.30
N ASP A 512 2.98 18.16 3.62
CA ASP A 512 2.22 19.31 3.11
C ASP A 512 2.77 19.80 1.77
N ALA A 513 4.04 19.51 1.47
CA ALA A 513 4.75 19.89 0.25
C ALA A 513 5.13 18.65 -0.59
N SER A 514 4.24 17.65 -0.64
CA SER A 514 4.41 16.46 -1.47
C SER A 514 3.18 16.24 -2.33
N TYR A 515 3.41 16.23 -3.64
CA TYR A 515 2.40 16.03 -4.65
C TYR A 515 1.82 14.61 -4.58
N THR A 516 2.65 13.60 -4.31
CA THR A 516 2.20 12.21 -4.07
C THR A 516 1.12 12.13 -2.97
N TYR A 517 1.37 12.73 -1.81
CA TYR A 517 0.39 12.73 -0.71
C TYR A 517 -0.88 13.50 -1.10
N ALA A 518 -0.74 14.65 -1.77
CA ALA A 518 -1.87 15.45 -2.21
C ALA A 518 -2.72 14.73 -3.27
N MET A 519 -2.11 13.99 -4.20
CA MET A 519 -2.81 13.23 -5.23
C MET A 519 -3.67 12.10 -4.61
N LEU A 520 -3.09 11.32 -3.69
CA LEU A 520 -3.80 10.26 -2.96
C LEU A 520 -4.95 10.81 -2.09
N GLU A 521 -4.71 11.92 -1.39
CA GLU A 521 -5.76 12.60 -0.61
C GLU A 521 -6.90 13.08 -1.51
N ASN A 522 -6.59 13.69 -2.66
CA ASN A 522 -7.59 14.34 -3.50
C ASN A 522 -8.46 13.37 -4.31
N GLY A 523 -8.08 12.11 -4.51
CA GLY A 523 -9.00 11.20 -5.21
C GLY A 523 -8.38 10.12 -6.05
N VAL A 524 -7.10 10.22 -6.41
CA VAL A 524 -6.48 9.27 -7.36
C VAL A 524 -6.54 7.84 -6.80
N ALA A 525 -6.91 6.87 -7.63
CA ALA A 525 -6.81 5.46 -7.25
C ALA A 525 -5.37 4.98 -7.32
N THR A 526 -4.65 5.39 -8.37
CA THR A 526 -3.26 5.02 -8.58
C THR A 526 -2.48 6.15 -9.25
N TYR A 527 -1.32 6.44 -8.70
CA TYR A 527 -0.45 7.51 -9.13
C TYR A 527 0.94 6.95 -9.43
N ILE A 528 1.42 7.12 -10.66
CA ILE A 528 2.73 6.62 -11.09
C ILE A 528 3.60 7.83 -11.42
N ALA A 529 4.75 7.94 -10.75
CA ALA A 529 5.59 9.13 -10.88
C ALA A 529 7.05 8.85 -10.54
N ALA A 530 7.93 9.66 -11.12
CA ALA A 530 9.36 9.59 -10.86
C ALA A 530 9.72 10.14 -9.47
N MET A 531 10.53 9.37 -8.76
CA MET A 531 11.10 9.72 -7.45
C MET A 531 12.29 10.68 -7.53
N ARG A 532 12.94 10.75 -8.69
CA ARG A 532 14.13 11.56 -8.95
C ARG A 532 13.92 12.37 -10.23
N SER A 533 14.98 13.05 -10.66
CA SER A 533 14.98 13.72 -11.96
C SER A 533 14.93 12.68 -13.06
N THR A 534 13.86 12.76 -13.87
CA THR A 534 13.56 11.81 -14.94
C THR A 534 13.77 12.43 -16.32
N PHE A 535 13.80 11.58 -17.34
CA PHE A 535 13.83 11.97 -18.75
C PHE A 535 12.42 11.88 -19.30
N GLY A 536 11.93 12.97 -19.88
CA GLY A 536 10.59 13.03 -20.44
C GLY A 536 10.46 12.18 -21.69
N THR A 537 10.56 12.85 -22.84
CA THR A 537 10.31 12.29 -24.17
C THR A 537 11.54 12.42 -25.07
N THR A 538 12.74 12.57 -24.48
CA THR A 538 14.00 12.73 -25.22
C THR A 538 14.90 11.52 -24.99
N PRO A 539 15.27 10.74 -26.05
CA PRO A 539 14.88 10.93 -27.44
C PRO A 539 13.39 10.62 -27.67
N PRO A 540 12.75 11.23 -28.68
CA PRO A 540 11.35 10.95 -29.01
C PRO A 540 11.16 9.50 -29.40
N SER A 541 10.07 8.91 -28.92
CA SER A 541 9.59 7.58 -29.28
C SER A 541 8.31 7.65 -30.13
N LEU A 542 8.03 6.58 -30.84
CA LEU A 542 6.79 6.34 -31.56
C LEU A 542 6.40 4.88 -31.32
N PRO A 543 5.95 4.52 -30.11
CA PRO A 543 5.74 3.13 -29.73
C PRO A 543 4.66 2.45 -30.59
N ASN A 544 3.67 3.19 -31.07
CA ASN A 544 2.66 2.72 -32.02
C ASN A 544 3.22 2.43 -33.43
N GLU A 545 4.40 2.96 -33.79
CA GLU A 545 5.10 2.69 -35.05
C GLU A 545 6.35 1.80 -34.86
N GLU A 546 6.48 1.12 -33.71
CA GLU A 546 7.62 0.26 -33.34
C GLU A 546 8.98 1.02 -33.31
N ALA A 547 8.95 2.33 -33.03
CA ALA A 547 10.15 3.16 -32.89
C ALA A 547 10.41 3.48 -31.41
N HIS A 548 11.28 2.67 -30.81
CA HIS A 548 11.54 2.62 -29.36
C HIS A 548 12.80 3.40 -28.97
N SER A 549 12.68 4.32 -28.02
CA SER A 549 13.80 5.14 -27.51
C SER A 549 14.13 4.86 -26.05
N GLY A 550 13.26 4.15 -25.33
CA GLY A 550 13.34 3.92 -23.90
C GLY A 550 12.91 5.12 -23.07
N SER A 551 12.13 6.07 -23.62
CA SER A 551 11.67 7.28 -22.92
C SER A 551 10.57 6.96 -21.89
N SER A 552 10.28 7.90 -20.98
CA SER A 552 9.16 7.73 -20.05
C SER A 552 7.82 7.96 -20.73
N GLY A 553 7.81 8.69 -21.85
CA GLY A 553 6.67 8.77 -22.77
C GLY A 553 6.29 7.40 -23.33
N GLU A 554 7.27 6.65 -23.83
CA GLU A 554 7.11 5.26 -24.27
C GLU A 554 6.65 4.35 -23.13
N PHE A 555 7.25 4.50 -21.95
CA PHE A 555 6.90 3.71 -20.78
C PHE A 555 5.43 3.91 -20.37
N SER A 556 4.95 5.16 -20.36
CA SER A 556 3.54 5.48 -20.11
C SER A 556 2.61 4.89 -21.17
N TYR A 557 3.03 4.88 -22.45
CA TYR A 557 2.27 4.26 -23.52
C TYR A 557 2.10 2.76 -23.28
N PHE A 558 3.20 2.03 -22.99
CA PHE A 558 3.12 0.60 -22.70
C PHE A 558 2.26 0.31 -21.49
N PHE A 559 2.36 1.11 -20.42
CA PHE A 559 1.52 0.96 -19.25
C PHE A 559 0.02 1.04 -19.59
N PHE A 560 -0.41 2.08 -20.33
CA PHE A 560 -1.81 2.22 -20.71
C PHE A 560 -2.26 1.19 -21.77
N GLU A 561 -1.35 0.73 -22.61
CA GLU A 561 -1.62 -0.34 -23.57
C GLU A 561 -1.89 -1.67 -22.87
N GLU A 562 -1.12 -1.99 -21.82
CA GLU A 562 -1.33 -3.19 -21.00
C GLU A 562 -2.66 -3.13 -20.23
N LEU A 563 -3.09 -1.95 -19.77
CA LEU A 563 -4.43 -1.77 -19.22
C LEU A 563 -5.49 -2.04 -20.29
N ILE A 564 -5.52 -1.19 -21.33
CA ILE A 564 -6.58 -1.16 -22.36
C ILE A 564 -6.68 -2.46 -23.18
N GLY A 565 -5.54 -3.06 -23.49
CA GLY A 565 -5.43 -4.24 -24.35
C GLY A 565 -5.21 -5.54 -23.60
N GLY A 566 -4.59 -5.49 -22.42
CA GLY A 566 -4.17 -6.66 -21.64
C GLY A 566 -5.13 -7.08 -20.55
N ASP A 567 -6.10 -6.24 -20.17
CA ASP A 567 -7.08 -6.52 -19.12
C ASP A 567 -6.40 -6.96 -17.80
N CYS A 568 -5.54 -6.08 -17.29
CA CYS A 568 -4.73 -6.37 -16.13
C CYS A 568 -4.83 -5.27 -15.07
N THR A 569 -4.43 -5.61 -13.84
CA THR A 569 -4.36 -4.62 -12.75
C THR A 569 -3.26 -3.58 -13.01
N VAL A 570 -3.35 -2.42 -12.37
CA VAL A 570 -2.35 -1.35 -12.50
C VAL A 570 -0.92 -1.81 -12.18
N GLY A 571 -0.73 -2.67 -11.18
CA GLY A 571 0.59 -3.19 -10.85
C GLY A 571 1.12 -4.14 -11.92
N GLN A 572 0.26 -4.98 -12.51
CA GLN A 572 0.65 -5.88 -13.60
C GLN A 572 0.97 -5.09 -14.87
N ALA A 573 0.16 -4.08 -15.21
CA ALA A 573 0.42 -3.19 -16.33
C ALA A 573 1.79 -2.50 -16.19
N LEU A 574 2.11 -2.03 -14.98
CA LEU A 574 3.40 -1.39 -14.73
C LEU A 574 4.56 -2.39 -14.82
N ALA A 575 4.43 -3.58 -14.22
CA ALA A 575 5.45 -4.63 -14.31
C ALA A 575 5.71 -5.05 -15.76
N ASN A 576 4.64 -5.25 -16.56
CA ASN A 576 4.75 -5.58 -17.98
C ASN A 576 5.39 -4.44 -18.77
N ALA A 577 5.00 -3.19 -18.51
CA ALA A 577 5.61 -2.03 -19.15
C ALA A 577 7.10 -1.92 -18.82
N LYS A 578 7.51 -2.19 -17.58
CA LYS A 578 8.93 -2.22 -17.17
C LYS A 578 9.68 -3.34 -17.90
N ALA A 579 9.08 -4.52 -18.06
CA ALA A 579 9.68 -5.62 -18.82
C ALA A 579 9.84 -5.30 -20.32
N ARG A 580 8.88 -4.57 -20.91
CA ARG A 580 8.87 -4.21 -22.34
C ARG A 580 9.76 -3.03 -22.69
N LEU A 581 10.01 -2.12 -21.75
CA LEU A 581 10.82 -0.94 -22.00
C LEU A 581 12.28 -1.36 -22.31
N THR A 582 12.64 -1.30 -23.58
CA THR A 582 13.98 -1.58 -24.10
C THR A 582 14.46 -0.41 -24.95
N VAL A 583 15.75 -0.42 -25.32
CA VAL A 583 16.34 0.62 -26.16
C VAL A 583 16.81 -0.02 -27.47
N ASP A 584 16.18 0.34 -28.59
CA ASP A 584 16.49 -0.24 -29.91
C ASP A 584 17.31 0.69 -30.83
N ILE A 585 17.82 1.83 -30.32
CA ILE A 585 18.58 2.78 -31.13
C ILE A 585 20.05 2.34 -31.27
N PRO A 586 20.61 2.23 -32.49
CA PRO A 586 22.00 1.83 -32.71
C PRO A 586 22.97 2.76 -31.97
N SER A 587 23.92 2.16 -31.26
CA SER A 587 25.02 2.83 -30.58
C SER A 587 25.96 3.53 -31.58
N ASP A 588 25.60 4.72 -32.05
CA ASP A 588 26.62 5.65 -32.52
C ASP A 588 27.48 6.05 -31.30
N GLU A 589 28.80 5.98 -31.43
CA GLU A 589 29.80 6.21 -30.35
C GLU A 589 29.63 7.56 -29.62
N THR A 590 28.84 8.49 -30.15
CA THR A 590 28.47 9.77 -29.52
C THR A 590 27.29 9.70 -28.54
N VAL A 591 26.58 8.55 -28.48
CA VAL A 591 25.40 8.28 -27.64
C VAL A 591 25.63 7.05 -26.73
N GLY A 592 26.76 6.35 -26.91
CA GLY A 592 27.04 4.99 -26.43
C GLY A 592 27.18 4.74 -24.92
N HIS A 593 26.85 5.71 -24.06
CA HIS A 593 26.82 5.51 -22.60
C HIS A 593 25.50 5.97 -21.93
N GLY A 594 24.56 6.56 -22.68
CA GLY A 594 23.36 7.18 -22.12
C GLY A 594 22.12 6.28 -22.11
N ASN A 595 21.82 5.59 -23.23
CA ASN A 595 20.46 5.14 -23.47
C ASN A 595 20.03 3.88 -22.68
N GLU A 596 20.82 2.80 -22.62
CA GLU A 596 20.45 1.60 -21.82
C GLU A 596 20.27 1.94 -20.33
N ASN A 597 21.05 2.91 -19.85
CA ASN A 597 20.94 3.43 -18.50
C ASN A 597 19.70 4.34 -18.32
N VAL A 598 19.16 4.99 -19.38
CA VAL A 598 17.86 5.72 -19.31
C VAL A 598 16.74 4.74 -18.92
N ALA A 599 16.60 3.65 -19.69
CA ALA A 599 15.53 2.68 -19.44
C ALA A 599 15.67 2.05 -18.05
N THR A 600 16.91 1.81 -17.61
CA THR A 600 17.21 1.36 -16.25
C THR A 600 16.75 2.36 -15.20
N VAL A 601 17.12 3.65 -15.32
CA VAL A 601 16.69 4.70 -14.38
C VAL A 601 15.16 4.79 -14.34
N ILE A 602 14.49 4.82 -15.49
CA ILE A 602 13.02 4.92 -15.58
C ILE A 602 12.33 3.73 -14.90
N LYS A 603 12.81 2.50 -15.14
CA LYS A 603 12.24 1.30 -14.51
C LYS A 603 12.37 1.32 -12.99
N LEU A 604 13.42 1.94 -12.46
CA LEU A 604 13.66 2.01 -11.02
C LEU A 604 12.95 3.20 -10.38
N GLU A 605 12.97 4.39 -10.98
CA GLU A 605 12.50 5.62 -10.33
C GLU A 605 10.97 5.81 -10.36
N TYR A 606 10.29 5.20 -11.33
CA TYR A 606 8.83 5.30 -11.45
C TYR A 606 8.16 4.27 -10.53
N GLU A 607 7.62 4.80 -9.45
CA GLU A 607 6.97 4.04 -8.41
C GLU A 607 5.45 4.13 -8.54
N LEU A 608 4.78 3.04 -8.18
CA LEU A 608 3.32 2.99 -8.12
C LEU A 608 2.85 3.35 -6.72
N TYR A 609 2.21 4.50 -6.60
CA TYR A 609 1.51 4.91 -5.40
C TYR A 609 0.04 4.52 -5.49
N GLY A 610 -0.34 3.49 -4.73
CA GLY A 610 -1.67 2.93 -4.74
C GLY A 610 -1.67 1.41 -4.51
N ASP A 611 -2.84 0.81 -4.65
CA ASP A 611 -3.05 -0.63 -4.53
C ASP A 611 -2.69 -1.28 -5.87
N PRO A 612 -1.63 -2.10 -5.96
CA PRO A 612 -1.21 -2.69 -7.23
C PRO A 612 -2.25 -3.65 -7.82
N ALA A 613 -3.18 -4.17 -7.00
CA ALA A 613 -4.28 -5.02 -7.44
C ALA A 613 -5.53 -4.22 -7.88
N PHE A 614 -5.46 -2.89 -7.93
CA PHE A 614 -6.54 -2.08 -8.48
C PHE A 614 -6.71 -2.39 -9.97
N ASN A 615 -7.93 -2.76 -10.36
CA ASN A 615 -8.33 -2.96 -11.75
C ASN A 615 -9.27 -1.80 -12.13
N PRO A 616 -8.86 -0.88 -13.00
CA PRO A 616 -9.65 0.30 -13.32
C PRO A 616 -10.83 0.00 -14.26
N TYR A 617 -11.59 1.05 -14.59
CA TYR A 617 -12.64 0.96 -15.61
C TYR A 617 -12.10 1.28 -16.98
N GLU A 618 -12.47 0.44 -17.94
CA GLU A 618 -12.13 0.62 -19.34
C GLU A 618 -13.41 0.52 -20.19
N PRO A 619 -13.75 1.57 -20.96
CA PRO A 619 -14.93 1.55 -21.82
C PRO A 619 -14.87 0.46 -22.90
N CYS A 620 -13.67 0.06 -23.33
CA CYS A 620 -13.48 -0.98 -24.34
C CYS A 620 -14.03 -2.35 -23.92
N ASN A 621 -13.95 -2.68 -22.64
CA ASN A 621 -14.33 -3.96 -22.04
C ASN A 621 -15.57 -3.86 -21.11
N GLU A 622 -16.27 -2.71 -21.08
CA GLU A 622 -17.42 -2.43 -20.20
C GLU A 622 -17.15 -2.70 -18.70
N GLY A 623 -15.89 -2.78 -18.29
CA GLY A 623 -15.53 -3.22 -16.95
C GLY A 623 -15.97 -4.67 -16.64
N THR A 624 -16.14 -5.54 -17.65
CA THR A 624 -16.63 -6.92 -17.43
C THR A 624 -15.68 -7.78 -16.58
N ASN A 625 -14.51 -7.26 -16.25
CA ASN A 625 -13.46 -7.94 -15.50
C ASN A 625 -13.34 -7.47 -14.04
N TYR A 626 -14.37 -6.79 -13.52
CA TYR A 626 -14.55 -6.61 -12.07
C TYR A 626 -14.90 -7.93 -11.38
N GLY A 627 -13.90 -8.59 -10.82
CA GLY A 627 -14.07 -9.69 -9.88
C GLY A 627 -12.71 -10.33 -9.61
N SER A 628 -12.26 -10.53 -8.37
CA SER A 628 -12.98 -10.75 -7.12
C SER A 628 -12.18 -10.22 -5.93
#